data_AF-A0A6P5RWH5-F1
#
_entry.id   AF-A0A6P5RWH5-F1
#
_cell.length_a   1.000
_cell.length_b   1.000
_cell.length_c   1.000
_cell.angle_alpha   90.00
_cell.angle_beta   90.00
_cell.angle_gamma   90.00
#
_symmetry.space_group_name_H-M   'P 1'
#
loop_
_entity.id
_entity.type
_entity.pdbx_description
1 polymer ?
#
loop_
_entity_poly.entity_id
_entity_poly.type
_entity_poly.pdbx_seq_one_letter_code
_entity_poly.pdbx_strand_id
1 'polypeptide(L)'
;MELFSALDTVGPTLFLATAMFGFVFQMTSLITEKELKLQQAMTMMGLYDSAYWFSWLTWEGIITLLSSLFIVLFRMMFQFDFFLKNNFLVLFLVFFLFQLNMLGFAFMLSAFISKSSPSTTVGFSIFIVGFMTQLVTAFGFPYSDSISRTYRILWSLFPPNLLAKALQILAGVTSNPLDIGVNWSRRTKVCTNDDDCAITIVCKHIDPQTQNIYDRLLVLWTPKPKKNMIFEEISKN
;
A
#
# COMPACT_ATOMS: atom_id res chain seq x y z
N MET A 1 17.89 -5.15 21.59
CA MET A 1 18.25 -5.44 20.18
C MET A 1 17.32 -6.46 19.57
N GLU A 2 17.04 -7.60 20.24
CA GLU A 2 16.14 -8.64 19.71
C GLU A 2 14.69 -8.20 19.45
N LEU A 3 14.15 -7.29 20.26
CA LEU A 3 12.78 -6.81 20.09
C LEU A 3 12.58 -6.01 18.80
N PHE A 4 13.60 -5.27 18.33
CA PHE A 4 13.55 -4.52 17.08
C PHE A 4 13.65 -5.45 15.86
N SER A 5 14.54 -6.46 15.90
CA SER A 5 14.64 -7.48 14.84
C SER A 5 13.39 -8.35 14.72
N ALA A 6 12.77 -8.70 15.86
CA ALA A 6 11.49 -9.39 15.87
C ALA A 6 10.38 -8.50 15.30
N LEU A 7 10.39 -7.20 15.59
CA LEU A 7 9.40 -6.26 15.05
C LEU A 7 9.53 -6.03 13.54
N ASP A 8 10.74 -6.03 12.98
CA ASP A 8 10.91 -5.94 11.52
C ASP A 8 10.36 -7.17 10.80
N THR A 9 10.45 -8.34 11.44
CA THR A 9 9.94 -9.61 10.91
C THR A 9 8.42 -9.73 11.08
N VAL A 10 7.88 -9.30 12.22
CA VAL A 10 6.46 -9.50 12.62
C VAL A 10 5.60 -8.28 12.30
N GLY A 11 6.21 -7.11 12.11
CA GLY A 11 5.56 -5.83 11.82
C GLY A 11 4.59 -5.90 10.64
N PRO A 12 4.98 -6.45 9.47
CA PRO A 12 4.06 -6.57 8.33
C PRO A 12 2.79 -7.36 8.65
N THR A 13 2.90 -8.38 9.50
CA THR A 13 1.77 -9.21 9.94
C THR A 13 0.86 -8.46 10.90
N LEU A 14 1.43 -7.70 11.84
CA LEU A 14 0.65 -6.88 12.78
C LEU A 14 -0.10 -5.76 12.07
N PHE A 15 0.56 -5.05 11.13
CA PHE A 15 -0.09 -3.99 10.37
C PHE A 15 -1.22 -4.54 9.48
N LEU A 16 -1.05 -5.73 8.89
CA LEU A 16 -2.14 -6.38 8.17
C LEU A 16 -3.29 -6.71 9.13
N ALA A 17 -3.01 -7.34 10.26
CA ALA A 17 -4.04 -7.76 11.22
C ALA A 17 -4.89 -6.56 11.70
N THR A 18 -4.25 -5.45 12.07
CA THR A 18 -4.95 -4.21 12.46
C THR A 18 -5.83 -3.68 11.34
N ALA A 19 -5.31 -3.61 10.10
CA ALA A 19 -6.06 -3.07 8.98
C ALA A 19 -7.23 -3.99 8.55
N MET A 20 -7.07 -5.30 8.68
CA MET A 20 -8.13 -6.28 8.41
C MET A 20 -9.24 -6.27 9.46
N PHE A 21 -8.90 -6.03 10.72
CA PHE A 21 -9.91 -5.91 11.77
C PHE A 21 -10.88 -4.76 11.46
N GLY A 22 -10.38 -3.59 11.05
CA GLY A 22 -11.23 -2.47 10.62
C GLY A 22 -12.19 -2.81 9.48
N PHE A 23 -11.73 -3.60 8.51
CA PHE A 23 -12.56 -4.09 7.41
C PHE A 23 -13.72 -4.99 7.87
N VAL A 24 -13.53 -5.85 8.86
CA VAL A 24 -14.61 -6.72 9.38
C VAL A 24 -15.75 -5.88 9.98
N PHE A 25 -15.43 -4.79 10.66
CA PHE A 25 -16.45 -3.85 11.18
C PHE A 25 -17.18 -3.12 10.06
N GLN A 26 -16.44 -2.57 9.07
CA GLN A 26 -17.04 -1.88 7.93
C GLN A 26 -17.95 -2.79 7.09
N MET A 27 -17.55 -4.05 6.88
CA MET A 27 -18.39 -5.03 6.20
C MET A 27 -19.66 -5.31 7.00
N THR A 28 -19.53 -5.47 8.32
CA THR A 28 -20.68 -5.78 9.17
C THR A 28 -21.66 -4.63 9.25
N SER A 29 -21.20 -3.38 9.39
CA SER A 29 -22.08 -2.21 9.33
C SER A 29 -22.85 -2.14 8.02
N LEU A 30 -22.16 -2.34 6.89
CA LEU A 30 -22.76 -2.33 5.57
C LEU A 30 -23.84 -3.41 5.40
N ILE A 31 -23.56 -4.66 5.81
CA ILE A 31 -24.53 -5.75 5.69
C ILE A 31 -25.71 -5.55 6.65
N THR A 32 -25.47 -5.02 7.86
CA THR A 32 -26.57 -4.69 8.79
C THR A 32 -27.49 -3.61 8.21
N GLU A 33 -26.93 -2.59 7.57
CA GLU A 33 -27.73 -1.53 6.95
C GLU A 33 -28.56 -2.05 5.76
N LYS A 34 -27.96 -2.95 4.97
CA LYS A 34 -28.66 -3.66 3.89
C LYS A 34 -29.81 -4.52 4.42
N GLU A 35 -29.62 -5.26 5.52
CA GLU A 35 -30.67 -6.09 6.11
C GLU A 35 -31.82 -5.27 6.70
N LEU A 36 -31.50 -4.12 7.32
CA LEU A 36 -32.51 -3.18 7.82
C LEU A 36 -33.29 -2.50 6.70
N LYS A 37 -32.94 -2.75 5.43
CA LYS A 37 -33.61 -2.18 4.24
C LYS A 37 -33.67 -0.66 4.28
N LEU A 38 -32.68 -0.01 4.90
CA LEU A 38 -32.61 1.44 5.05
C LEU A 38 -32.60 2.15 3.70
N GLN A 39 -31.98 1.54 2.69
CA GLN A 39 -32.08 2.02 1.30
C GLN A 39 -33.53 2.04 0.80
N GLN A 40 -34.30 0.96 0.99
CA GLN A 40 -35.70 0.90 0.54
C GLN A 40 -36.58 1.92 1.27
N ALA A 41 -36.32 2.16 2.56
CA ALA A 41 -37.00 3.21 3.32
C ALA A 41 -36.72 4.62 2.77
N MET A 42 -35.47 4.90 2.36
CA MET A 42 -35.10 6.20 1.78
C MET A 42 -35.61 6.38 0.35
N THR A 43 -35.60 5.34 -0.49
CA THR A 43 -36.17 5.40 -1.84
C THR A 43 -37.69 5.66 -1.78
N MET A 44 -38.39 5.10 -0.78
CA MET A 44 -39.82 5.39 -0.55
C MET A 44 -40.12 6.84 -0.15
N MET A 45 -39.13 7.56 0.38
CA MET A 45 -39.22 9.01 0.67
C MET A 45 -38.89 9.89 -0.57
N GLY A 46 -38.60 9.28 -1.72
CA GLY A 46 -38.34 9.98 -2.98
C GLY A 46 -36.88 10.32 -3.26
N LEU A 47 -35.93 9.72 -2.55
CA LEU A 47 -34.50 9.92 -2.80
C LEU A 47 -34.01 9.05 -3.97
N TYR A 48 -33.10 9.59 -4.79
CA TYR A 48 -32.44 8.82 -5.85
C TYR A 48 -31.48 7.77 -5.27
N ASP A 49 -31.53 6.54 -5.79
CA ASP A 49 -30.64 5.45 -5.37
C ASP A 49 -29.16 5.79 -5.55
N SER A 50 -28.80 6.55 -6.60
CA SER A 50 -27.43 6.98 -6.84
C SER A 50 -26.90 7.89 -5.73
N ALA A 51 -27.73 8.81 -5.21
CA ALA A 51 -27.34 9.70 -4.13
C ALA A 51 -27.05 8.94 -2.82
N TYR A 52 -27.78 7.86 -2.56
CA TYR A 52 -27.53 6.99 -1.42
C TYR A 52 -26.17 6.30 -1.53
N TRP A 53 -25.87 5.65 -2.66
CA TRP A 53 -24.58 4.99 -2.87
C TRP A 53 -23.39 5.97 -2.82
N PHE A 54 -23.54 7.17 -3.38
CA PHE A 54 -22.51 8.20 -3.30
C PHE A 54 -22.31 8.72 -1.88
N SER A 55 -23.38 8.98 -1.13
CA SER A 55 -23.30 9.40 0.27
C SER A 55 -22.57 8.34 1.10
N TRP A 56 -22.94 7.08 0.91
CA TRP A 56 -22.34 5.95 1.61
C TRP A 56 -20.85 5.77 1.25
N LEU A 57 -20.51 5.78 -0.04
CA LEU A 57 -19.11 5.71 -0.49
C LEU A 57 -18.28 6.88 0.03
N THR A 58 -18.86 8.07 0.10
CA THR A 58 -18.20 9.27 0.66
C THR A 58 -17.98 9.11 2.15
N TRP A 59 -18.98 8.63 2.90
CA TRP A 59 -18.88 8.42 4.34
C TRP A 59 -17.81 7.40 4.71
N GLU A 60 -17.86 6.21 4.09
CA GLU A 60 -16.86 5.15 4.29
C GLU A 60 -15.47 5.58 3.78
N GLY A 61 -15.42 6.37 2.70
CA GLY A 61 -14.18 6.96 2.18
C GLY A 61 -13.53 7.95 3.17
N ILE A 62 -14.33 8.79 3.84
CA ILE A 62 -13.84 9.72 4.87
C ILE A 62 -13.33 8.96 6.09
N ILE A 63 -14.06 7.93 6.55
CA ILE A 63 -13.62 7.08 7.67
C ILE A 63 -12.30 6.37 7.32
N THR A 64 -12.17 5.87 6.10
CA THR A 64 -10.95 5.24 5.58
C THR A 64 -9.77 6.21 5.50
N LEU A 65 -10.02 7.44 5.03
CA LEU A 65 -9.00 8.50 5.00
C LEU A 65 -8.54 8.84 6.43
N LEU A 66 -9.46 8.98 7.37
CA LEU A 66 -9.15 9.30 8.75
C LEU A 66 -8.41 8.15 9.45
N SER A 67 -8.84 6.90 9.23
CA SER A 67 -8.20 5.69 9.78
C SER A 67 -6.77 5.54 9.28
N SER A 68 -6.53 5.66 7.98
CA SER A 68 -5.19 5.62 7.41
C SER A 68 -4.31 6.75 7.93
N LEU A 69 -4.84 7.97 8.10
CA LEU A 69 -4.12 9.08 8.73
C LEU A 69 -3.68 8.74 10.15
N PHE A 70 -4.61 8.24 10.99
CA PHE A 70 -4.30 7.85 12.36
C PHE A 70 -3.26 6.74 12.43
N ILE A 71 -3.35 5.71 11.58
CA ILE A 71 -2.35 4.64 11.51
C ILE A 71 -0.95 5.20 11.25
N VAL A 72 -0.82 6.18 10.35
CA VAL A 72 0.49 6.80 10.08
C VAL A 72 0.93 7.74 11.22
N LEU A 73 0.02 8.46 11.86
CA LEU A 73 0.33 9.29 13.04
C LEU A 73 0.81 8.45 14.22
N PHE A 74 0.10 7.37 14.57
CA PHE A 74 0.54 6.43 15.61
C PHE A 74 1.90 5.84 15.25
N ARG A 75 2.10 5.44 13.99
CA ARG A 75 3.38 4.92 13.49
C ARG A 75 4.53 5.92 13.67
N MET A 76 4.30 7.22 13.46
CA MET A 76 5.30 8.25 13.73
C MET A 76 5.56 8.44 15.23
N MET A 77 4.53 8.34 16.06
CA MET A 77 4.64 8.45 17.52
C MET A 77 5.48 7.33 18.13
N PHE A 78 5.37 6.10 17.59
CA PHE A 78 6.17 4.96 18.02
C PHE A 78 7.62 4.93 17.48
N GLN A 79 8.02 5.91 16.65
CA GLN A 79 9.40 6.12 16.17
C GLN A 79 10.15 4.85 15.71
N PHE A 80 9.49 3.98 14.95
CA PHE A 80 10.16 2.82 14.36
C PHE A 80 11.14 3.25 13.26
N ASP A 81 12.39 2.78 13.33
CA ASP A 81 13.44 3.04 12.33
C ASP A 81 13.02 2.63 10.91
N PHE A 82 12.20 1.57 10.80
CA PHE A 82 11.55 1.14 9.57
C PHE A 82 10.79 2.27 8.86
N PHE A 83 10.18 3.18 9.62
CA PHE A 83 9.27 4.21 9.10
C PHE A 83 9.87 5.62 9.09
N LEU A 84 10.92 5.88 9.87
CA LEU A 84 11.64 7.16 9.87
C LEU A 84 12.44 7.39 8.58
N LYS A 85 12.94 6.32 7.95
CA LYS A 85 13.68 6.41 6.67
C LYS A 85 12.76 6.60 5.45
N ASN A 86 11.48 6.27 5.56
CA ASN A 86 10.54 6.30 4.44
C ASN A 86 9.70 7.59 4.44
N ASN A 87 9.38 8.12 3.26
CA ASN A 87 8.57 9.33 3.17
C ASN A 87 7.13 9.06 3.65
N PHE A 88 6.65 9.90 4.57
CA PHE A 88 5.29 9.89 5.12
C PHE A 88 4.20 9.71 4.05
N LEU A 89 4.32 10.43 2.93
CA LEU A 89 3.30 10.42 1.87
C LEU A 89 3.17 9.04 1.20
N VAL A 90 4.28 8.31 1.04
CA VAL A 90 4.28 6.97 0.41
C VAL A 90 3.58 5.97 1.32
N LEU A 91 3.90 6.00 2.62
CA LEU A 91 3.27 5.12 3.61
C LEU A 91 1.77 5.39 3.73
N PHE A 92 1.38 6.67 3.82
CA PHE A 92 -0.02 7.06 3.82
C PHE A 92 -0.76 6.52 2.59
N LEU A 93 -0.20 6.70 1.40
CA LEU A 93 -0.81 6.23 0.17
C LEU A 93 -0.97 4.70 0.16
N VAL A 94 0.04 3.93 0.57
CA VAL A 94 -0.04 2.45 0.60
C VAL A 94 -1.18 1.97 1.49
N PHE A 95 -1.31 2.49 2.72
CA PHE A 95 -2.39 2.09 3.63
C PHE A 95 -3.76 2.60 3.16
N PHE A 96 -3.83 3.82 2.64
CA PHE A 96 -5.08 4.39 2.12
C PHE A 96 -5.61 3.61 0.91
N LEU A 97 -4.77 3.31 -0.09
CA LEU A 97 -5.15 2.51 -1.25
C LEU A 97 -5.53 1.07 -0.85
N PHE A 98 -4.85 0.50 0.14
CA PHE A 98 -5.21 -0.81 0.66
C PHE A 98 -6.60 -0.83 1.27
N GLN A 99 -6.91 0.14 2.15
CA GLN A 99 -8.23 0.23 2.78
C GLN A 99 -9.33 0.51 1.74
N LEU A 100 -9.07 1.36 0.74
CA LEU A 100 -10.02 1.58 -0.37
C LEU A 100 -10.28 0.32 -1.20
N ASN A 101 -9.24 -0.47 -1.51
CA ASN A 101 -9.43 -1.76 -2.21
C ASN A 101 -10.26 -2.72 -1.37
N MET A 102 -10.02 -2.76 -0.06
CA MET A 102 -10.81 -3.59 0.84
C MET A 102 -12.27 -3.13 0.96
N LEU A 103 -12.51 -1.82 0.98
CA LEU A 103 -13.87 -1.28 0.94
C LEU A 103 -14.60 -1.73 -0.34
N GLY A 104 -13.94 -1.66 -1.51
CA GLY A 104 -14.48 -2.21 -2.76
C GLY A 104 -14.79 -3.70 -2.70
N PHE A 105 -13.90 -4.48 -2.07
CA PHE A 105 -14.12 -5.91 -1.84
C PHE A 105 -15.31 -6.16 -0.88
N ALA A 106 -15.50 -5.34 0.14
CA ALA A 106 -16.67 -5.40 1.02
C ALA A 106 -17.99 -5.14 0.27
N PHE A 107 -18.02 -4.15 -0.63
CA PHE A 107 -19.20 -3.90 -1.48
C PHE A 107 -19.53 -5.07 -2.40
N MET A 108 -18.50 -5.69 -2.99
CA MET A 108 -18.70 -6.88 -3.83
C MET A 108 -19.28 -8.04 -3.00
N LEU A 109 -18.76 -8.27 -1.80
CA LEU A 109 -19.24 -9.34 -0.91
C LEU A 109 -20.64 -9.06 -0.36
N SER A 110 -20.94 -7.80 -0.05
CA SER A 110 -22.25 -7.42 0.43
C SER A 110 -23.33 -7.64 -0.62
N ALA A 111 -23.01 -7.65 -1.92
CA ALA A 111 -23.96 -8.03 -2.96
C ALA A 111 -24.44 -9.48 -2.81
N PHE A 112 -23.54 -10.41 -2.47
CA PHE A 112 -23.85 -11.84 -2.29
C PHE A 112 -24.51 -12.16 -0.95
N ILE A 113 -24.23 -11.38 0.09
CA ILE A 113 -24.76 -11.62 1.44
C ILE A 113 -26.07 -10.85 1.64
N SER A 114 -27.10 -11.58 2.08
CA SER A 114 -28.46 -11.03 2.26
C SER A 114 -28.91 -10.99 3.72
N LYS A 115 -28.12 -11.52 4.66
CA LYS A 115 -28.42 -11.64 6.10
C LYS A 115 -27.22 -11.14 6.91
N SER A 116 -27.46 -10.40 7.99
CA SER A 116 -26.37 -9.91 8.88
C SER A 116 -25.85 -10.96 9.84
N SER A 117 -26.66 -11.95 10.23
CA SER A 117 -26.23 -13.00 11.16
C SER A 117 -24.93 -13.72 10.77
N PRO A 118 -24.69 -14.12 9.49
CA PRO A 118 -23.41 -14.70 9.07
C PRO A 118 -22.31 -13.66 8.74
N SER A 119 -22.60 -12.35 8.76
CA SER A 119 -21.69 -11.30 8.29
C SER A 119 -20.33 -11.34 8.99
N THR A 120 -20.35 -11.37 10.31
CA THR A 120 -19.14 -11.37 11.14
C THR A 120 -18.31 -12.64 10.90
N THR A 121 -18.96 -13.80 10.76
CA THR A 121 -18.30 -15.07 10.46
C THR A 121 -17.63 -15.05 9.09
N VAL A 122 -18.28 -14.46 8.08
CA VAL A 122 -17.68 -14.29 6.74
C VAL A 122 -16.48 -13.35 6.80
N GLY A 123 -16.60 -12.23 7.50
CA GLY A 123 -15.49 -11.29 7.73
C GLY A 123 -14.28 -11.94 8.40
N PHE A 124 -14.50 -12.73 9.46
CA PHE A 124 -13.42 -13.48 10.12
C PHE A 124 -12.87 -14.62 9.25
N SER A 125 -13.69 -15.25 8.42
CA SER A 125 -13.21 -16.25 7.46
C SER A 125 -12.25 -15.63 6.45
N ILE A 126 -12.58 -14.45 5.93
CA ILE A 126 -11.72 -13.67 5.03
C ILE A 126 -10.45 -13.22 5.76
N PHE A 127 -10.55 -12.83 7.03
CA PHE A 127 -9.38 -12.50 7.86
C PHE A 127 -8.41 -13.68 7.95
N ILE A 128 -8.91 -14.90 8.24
CA ILE A 128 -8.09 -16.11 8.33
C ILE A 128 -7.43 -16.43 6.98
N VAL A 129 -8.18 -16.34 5.88
CA VAL A 129 -7.62 -16.54 4.52
C VAL A 129 -6.57 -15.46 4.20
N GLY A 130 -6.83 -14.21 4.58
CA GLY A 130 -5.90 -13.06 4.56
C GLY A 130 -4.57 -13.39 5.22
N PHE A 131 -4.64 -13.89 6.44
CA PHE A 131 -3.47 -14.25 7.21
C PHE A 131 -2.70 -15.42 6.58
N MET A 132 -3.38 -16.47 6.14
CA MET A 132 -2.73 -17.63 5.51
C MET A 132 -2.04 -17.27 4.20
N THR A 133 -2.70 -16.48 3.35
CA THR A 133 -2.14 -16.05 2.06
C THR A 133 -0.99 -15.04 2.23
N GLN A 134 -1.02 -14.23 3.28
CA GLN A 134 0.14 -13.42 3.67
C GLN A 134 1.35 -14.28 4.03
N LEU A 135 1.16 -15.35 4.83
CA LEU A 135 2.27 -16.26 5.17
C LEU A 135 2.87 -16.89 3.92
N VAL A 136 2.04 -17.37 3.00
CA VAL A 136 2.51 -17.91 1.70
C VAL A 136 3.32 -16.86 0.93
N THR A 137 2.85 -15.61 0.90
CA THR A 137 3.54 -14.49 0.26
C THR A 137 4.86 -14.14 0.97
N ALA A 138 4.95 -14.31 2.30
CA ALA A 138 6.18 -14.15 3.08
C ALA A 138 7.25 -15.20 2.74
N PHE A 139 6.85 -16.42 2.38
CA PHE A 139 7.75 -17.46 1.92
C PHE A 139 8.21 -17.31 0.45
N GLY A 140 7.83 -16.23 -0.23
CA GLY A 140 8.32 -15.92 -1.59
C GLY A 140 7.51 -16.51 -2.74
N PHE A 141 6.40 -17.20 -2.46
CA PHE A 141 5.47 -17.75 -3.45
C PHE A 141 4.25 -16.79 -3.56
N PRO A 142 3.72 -16.34 -4.73
CA PRO A 142 3.94 -16.75 -6.11
C PRO A 142 4.59 -15.66 -7.02
N TYR A 143 5.28 -14.69 -6.44
CA TYR A 143 5.84 -13.56 -7.18
C TYR A 143 7.17 -13.86 -7.90
N SER A 144 7.68 -15.09 -7.80
CA SER A 144 8.90 -15.57 -8.48
C SER A 144 8.71 -15.77 -9.99
N ASP A 145 9.76 -15.53 -10.78
CA ASP A 145 9.83 -15.69 -12.25
C ASP A 145 9.45 -17.05 -12.83
N SER A 146 9.43 -18.08 -12.00
CA SER A 146 8.95 -19.40 -12.37
C SER A 146 7.42 -19.51 -12.58
N ILE A 147 6.63 -18.54 -12.11
CA ILE A 147 5.16 -18.64 -12.08
C ILE A 147 4.50 -17.72 -13.12
N SER A 148 3.52 -18.28 -13.85
CA SER A 148 2.78 -17.56 -14.90
C SER A 148 2.11 -16.27 -14.39
N ARG A 149 2.15 -15.23 -15.23
CA ARG A 149 1.60 -13.90 -14.97
C ARG A 149 0.12 -13.94 -14.55
N THR A 150 -0.65 -14.88 -15.06
CA THR A 150 -2.08 -15.03 -14.71
C THR A 150 -2.28 -15.37 -13.24
N TYR A 151 -1.47 -16.29 -12.69
CA TYR A 151 -1.57 -16.65 -11.27
C TYR A 151 -1.13 -15.49 -10.37
N ARG A 152 -0.13 -14.71 -10.79
CA ARG A 152 0.29 -13.49 -10.05
C ARG A 152 -0.85 -12.47 -9.98
N ILE A 153 -1.50 -12.18 -11.10
CA ILE A 153 -2.63 -11.23 -11.15
C ILE A 153 -3.80 -11.73 -10.29
N LEU A 154 -4.13 -13.02 -10.38
CA LEU A 154 -5.19 -13.62 -9.56
C LEU A 154 -4.86 -13.54 -8.07
N TRP A 155 -3.60 -13.79 -7.70
CA TRP A 155 -3.13 -13.69 -6.33
C TRP A 155 -3.14 -12.24 -5.82
N SER A 156 -2.79 -11.28 -6.67
CA SER A 156 -2.83 -9.86 -6.38
C SER A 156 -4.25 -9.29 -6.32
N LEU A 157 -5.26 -9.95 -6.91
CA LEU A 157 -6.66 -9.52 -6.80
C LEU A 157 -7.12 -9.48 -5.33
N PHE A 158 -6.52 -10.32 -4.49
CA PHE A 158 -6.78 -10.32 -3.06
C PHE A 158 -5.94 -9.23 -2.35
N PRO A 159 -6.57 -8.16 -1.83
CA PRO A 159 -5.84 -6.99 -1.31
C PRO A 159 -4.77 -7.27 -0.24
N PRO A 160 -4.95 -8.24 0.69
CA PRO A 160 -3.94 -8.59 1.69
C PRO A 160 -2.58 -8.99 1.10
N ASN A 161 -2.60 -9.68 -0.03
CA ASN A 161 -1.37 -10.16 -0.69
C ASN A 161 -0.56 -9.01 -1.28
N LEU A 162 -1.25 -8.01 -1.83
CA LEU A 162 -0.61 -6.80 -2.35
C LEU A 162 0.06 -6.00 -1.22
N LEU A 163 -0.63 -5.83 -0.09
CA LEU A 163 -0.05 -5.13 1.06
C LEU A 163 1.15 -5.89 1.63
N ALA A 164 1.07 -7.22 1.73
CA ALA A 164 2.18 -8.05 2.19
C ALA A 164 3.44 -7.86 1.33
N LYS A 165 3.31 -7.91 0.00
CA LYS A 165 4.43 -7.67 -0.92
C LYS A 165 4.95 -6.22 -0.84
N ALA A 166 4.06 -5.24 -0.72
CA ALA A 166 4.46 -3.85 -0.54
C ALA A 166 5.28 -3.65 0.74
N LEU A 167 4.84 -4.22 1.86
CA LEU A 167 5.55 -4.14 3.14
C LEU A 167 6.90 -4.87 3.11
N GLN A 168 7.00 -6.00 2.41
CA GLN A 168 8.28 -6.69 2.19
C GLN A 168 9.28 -5.84 1.40
N ILE A 169 8.84 -5.17 0.34
CA ILE A 169 9.70 -4.27 -0.46
C ILE A 169 10.16 -3.10 0.41
N LEU A 170 9.26 -2.49 1.17
CA LEU A 170 9.62 -1.42 2.10
C LEU A 170 10.59 -1.91 3.18
N ALA A 171 10.42 -3.15 3.66
CA ALA A 171 11.34 -3.77 4.62
C ALA A 171 12.73 -3.97 4.05
N GLY A 172 12.83 -4.53 2.84
CA GLY A 172 14.11 -4.79 2.17
C GLY A 172 14.91 -3.53 1.91
N VAL A 173 14.26 -2.40 1.57
CA VAL A 173 14.94 -1.11 1.37
C VAL A 173 15.39 -0.49 2.70
N THR A 174 14.73 -0.82 3.81
CA THR A 174 14.98 -0.15 5.09
C THR A 174 16.00 -0.88 5.97
N SER A 175 16.12 -2.20 5.79
CA SER A 175 17.06 -3.06 6.50
C SER A 175 18.53 -2.71 6.21
N ASN A 176 18.83 -2.15 5.02
CA ASN A 176 20.16 -1.67 4.69
C ASN A 176 20.44 -0.29 5.34
N PRO A 177 21.50 -0.15 6.16
CA PRO A 177 21.87 1.13 6.77
C PRO A 177 22.25 2.22 5.76
N LEU A 178 22.73 1.80 4.58
CA LEU A 178 23.24 2.68 3.51
C LEU A 178 22.14 3.20 2.56
N ASP A 179 20.98 2.53 2.52
CA ASP A 179 19.90 2.92 1.62
C ASP A 179 19.05 4.05 2.22
N ILE A 180 18.87 5.10 1.41
CA ILE A 180 17.93 6.18 1.68
C ILE A 180 16.55 5.61 1.34
N GLY A 181 15.67 5.48 2.34
CA GLY A 181 14.35 4.88 2.19
C GLY A 181 13.49 5.48 1.06
N VAL A 182 12.31 4.91 0.84
CA VAL A 182 11.47 5.23 -0.32
C VAL A 182 10.97 6.68 -0.26
N ASN A 183 11.46 7.51 -1.18
CA ASN A 183 10.99 8.88 -1.37
C ASN A 183 10.01 8.97 -2.55
N TRP A 184 9.04 9.89 -2.49
CA TRP A 184 8.03 10.11 -3.52
C TRP A 184 8.61 10.25 -4.92
N SER A 185 9.70 11.01 -5.07
CA SER A 185 10.37 11.22 -6.37
C SER A 185 11.16 10.00 -6.88
N ARG A 186 11.47 9.03 -6.02
CA ARG A 186 12.29 7.85 -6.34
C ARG A 186 11.51 6.52 -6.30
N ARG A 187 10.20 6.55 -6.03
CA ARG A 187 9.33 5.36 -5.93
C ARG A 187 9.39 4.43 -7.15
N THR A 188 9.70 4.97 -8.32
CA THR A 188 9.79 4.23 -9.59
C THR A 188 11.13 3.51 -9.78
N LYS A 189 12.19 3.93 -9.06
CA LYS A 189 13.54 3.36 -9.15
C LYS A 189 13.78 2.20 -8.18
N VAL A 190 12.91 2.05 -7.18
CA VAL A 190 13.00 0.95 -6.19
C VAL A 190 12.88 -0.43 -6.87
N CYS A 191 12.30 -0.47 -8.08
CA CYS A 191 12.07 -1.69 -8.85
C CYS A 191 13.05 -1.93 -10.00
N THR A 192 14.10 -1.10 -10.17
CA THR A 192 15.02 -1.27 -11.31
C THR A 192 16.14 -2.29 -11.06
N ASN A 193 16.30 -2.75 -9.81
CA ASN A 193 17.39 -3.65 -9.43
C ASN A 193 16.93 -5.10 -9.16
N ASP A 194 15.62 -5.34 -9.06
CA ASP A 194 15.04 -6.68 -8.91
C ASP A 194 14.17 -6.98 -10.14
N ASP A 195 14.54 -8.01 -10.90
CA ASP A 195 13.74 -8.55 -12.01
C ASP A 195 12.36 -9.05 -11.53
N ASP A 196 12.21 -9.27 -10.22
CA ASP A 196 11.00 -9.73 -9.51
C ASP A 196 9.97 -8.61 -9.17
N CYS A 197 10.16 -7.35 -9.59
CA CYS A 197 9.18 -6.29 -9.31
C CYS A 197 7.91 -6.42 -10.19
N ALA A 198 7.01 -7.31 -9.78
CA ALA A 198 5.73 -7.60 -10.43
C ALA A 198 4.64 -6.53 -10.25
N ILE A 199 4.89 -5.44 -9.51
CA ILE A 199 3.90 -4.37 -9.26
C ILE A 199 4.09 -3.26 -10.31
N THR A 200 3.42 -3.43 -11.45
CA THR A 200 3.60 -2.67 -12.70
C THR A 200 3.12 -1.21 -12.67
N ILE A 201 2.86 -0.59 -11.52
CA ILE A 201 2.18 0.72 -11.50
C ILE A 201 3.08 1.82 -12.08
N VAL A 202 4.41 1.66 -12.09
CA VAL A 202 5.34 2.60 -12.75
C VAL A 202 6.66 1.96 -13.23
N CYS A 203 6.66 0.70 -13.65
CA CYS A 203 7.86 0.10 -14.26
C CYS A 203 7.67 0.07 -15.77
N LYS A 204 8.07 1.15 -16.45
CA LYS A 204 8.49 1.03 -17.84
C LYS A 204 9.79 0.23 -17.78
N HIS A 205 9.79 -0.98 -18.35
CA HIS A 205 11.01 -1.72 -18.63
C HIS A 205 11.88 -0.79 -19.47
N ILE A 206 12.82 -0.12 -18.81
CA ILE A 206 13.81 0.73 -19.45
C ILE A 206 15.00 -0.19 -19.64
N ASP A 207 15.24 -0.55 -20.90
CA ASP A 207 16.41 -1.30 -21.29
C ASP A 207 17.67 -0.63 -20.69
N PRO A 208 18.64 -1.41 -20.20
CA PRO A 208 19.85 -0.91 -19.54
C PRO A 208 20.70 0.04 -20.42
N GLN A 209 20.46 0.08 -21.73
CA GLN A 209 21.06 1.04 -22.66
C GLN A 209 20.49 2.47 -22.52
N THR A 210 19.23 2.63 -22.12
CA THR A 210 18.55 3.93 -22.03
C THR A 210 18.88 4.70 -20.75
N GLN A 211 19.24 4.00 -19.67
CA GLN A 211 19.62 4.60 -18.38
C GLN A 211 20.89 5.47 -18.51
N ASN A 212 21.84 5.01 -19.32
CA ASN A 212 23.09 5.73 -19.64
C ASN A 212 22.85 7.04 -20.41
N ILE A 213 21.75 7.15 -21.15
CA ILE A 213 21.37 8.36 -21.89
C ILE A 213 20.68 9.37 -20.95
N TYR A 214 19.83 8.90 -20.03
CA TYR A 214 19.17 9.77 -19.05
C TYR A 214 20.13 10.33 -18.00
N ASP A 215 21.11 9.56 -17.52
CA ASP A 215 22.13 10.10 -16.61
C ASP A 215 23.03 11.13 -17.32
N ARG A 216 23.30 10.95 -18.62
CA ARG A 216 24.06 11.92 -19.43
C ARG A 216 23.24 13.19 -19.76
N LEU A 217 21.92 13.08 -19.88
CA LEU A 217 21.00 14.22 -20.07
C LEU A 217 20.67 14.95 -18.76
N LEU A 218 20.65 14.28 -17.62
CA LEU A 218 20.47 14.90 -16.30
C LEU A 218 21.68 15.75 -15.88
N VAL A 219 22.89 15.39 -16.33
CA VAL A 219 24.09 16.25 -16.18
C VAL A 219 23.97 17.53 -17.04
N LEU A 220 23.21 17.50 -18.14
CA LEU A 220 23.00 18.66 -19.02
C LEU A 220 21.89 19.63 -18.55
N TRP A 221 20.98 19.20 -17.68
CA TRP A 221 19.81 20.00 -17.22
C TRP A 221 19.88 20.50 -15.78
N THR A 222 20.98 20.24 -15.06
CA THR A 222 21.22 20.91 -13.77
C THR A 222 21.86 22.28 -14.01
N PRO A 223 21.29 23.39 -13.51
CA PRO A 223 21.98 24.66 -13.53
C PRO A 223 23.23 24.54 -12.64
N LYS A 224 24.42 24.75 -13.24
CA LYS A 224 25.69 24.77 -12.51
C LYS A 224 25.55 25.65 -11.25
N PRO A 225 25.91 25.16 -10.05
CA PRO A 225 26.12 26.07 -8.94
C PRO A 225 27.27 27.02 -9.30
N LYS A 226 27.03 28.32 -9.13
CA LYS A 226 28.04 29.39 -9.21
C LYS A 226 29.25 29.00 -8.35
N LYS A 227 30.33 28.56 -8.99
CA LYS A 227 31.67 28.62 -8.38
C LYS A 227 32.08 30.08 -8.38
N ASN A 228 32.18 30.69 -7.20
CA ASN A 228 32.93 31.91 -7.04
C ASN A 228 34.38 31.63 -7.46
N MET A 229 34.83 32.49 -8.36
CA MET A 229 36.12 32.54 -9.03
C MET A 229 36.95 33.59 -8.29
N ILE A 230 37.93 33.17 -7.49
CA ILE A 230 39.03 33.95 -6.89
C ILE A 230 40.04 32.88 -6.39
N PHE A 231 41.33 32.75 -6.73
CA PHE A 231 42.33 33.60 -7.40
C PHE A 231 43.29 32.70 -8.23
N GLU A 232 43.82 33.33 -9.27
CA GLU A 232 44.86 32.91 -10.22
C GLU A 232 46.28 33.09 -9.64
N GLU A 233 47.29 32.47 -10.27
CA GLU A 233 48.75 32.55 -10.00
C GLU A 233 49.21 31.91 -8.67
N ILE A 234 50.11 30.93 -8.62
CA ILE A 234 51.47 30.91 -9.16
C ILE A 234 51.89 29.44 -9.42
N SER A 235 52.13 29.11 -10.69
CA SER A 235 53.12 28.11 -11.09
C SER A 235 54.26 28.91 -11.74
N LYS A 236 55.36 29.08 -11.00
CA LYS A 236 56.74 29.34 -11.49
C LYS A 236 57.67 29.58 -10.29
N ASN A 237 58.12 28.48 -9.68
CA ASN A 237 59.52 28.17 -9.37
C ASN A 237 59.61 26.79 -8.71
#